data_AF-A0A8B8DJU0-F1
#
_entry.id   AF-A0A8B8DJU0-F1
#
_cell.length_a   1.000
_cell.length_b   1.000
_cell.length_c   1.000
_cell.angle_alpha   90.00
_cell.angle_beta   90.00
_cell.angle_gamma   90.00
#
_symmetry.space_group_name_H-M   'P 1'
#
loop_
_entity.id
_entity.type
_entity.pdbx_description
1 polymer ?
#
loop_
_entity_poly.entity_id
_entity_poly.type
_entity_poly.pdbx_seq_one_letter_code
_entity_poly.pdbx_strand_id
1 'polypeptide(L)'
;MEFFVKFVSVISLFLSSVLGVEIIEVEQSMFGHGDECYGTHVGFGYSGSAEFHYESLIRRYKGCKHVEGNLEITNLQSDQISYDLSFLSQIEVVTGYVLLGLLDLESIPLTNLKLIRADNMFNIMGEDYGLVVAFTDSTGENQHQGLRELQLPALREISRGRVLFMQNPLLNFVNTIAWNVIVPGIDNPVTYGQSAYNTTSVELCDPKCEQGNQRFCWGKGPNMCQIVHFPVCDELCPGRCYDSTIVGCCHPECAVGCTGPSNTECTMCKYFKSNNMCVSSCPGGVSVRNGQECIDN
;
A
#
# COMPACT_ATOMS: atom_id res chain seq x y z
N MET A 1 -0.02 -47.15 0.68
CA MET A 1 -0.33 -45.71 0.58
C MET A 1 -0.75 -45.25 1.97
N GLU A 2 0.10 -45.29 2.99
CA GLU A 2 1.53 -44.93 3.04
C GLU A 2 1.81 -43.52 2.51
N PHE A 3 2.59 -42.81 3.32
CA PHE A 3 3.24 -41.51 3.12
C PHE A 3 2.43 -40.23 3.46
N PHE A 4 3.05 -39.44 4.36
CA PHE A 4 2.79 -38.03 4.69
C PHE A 4 1.87 -37.63 5.85
N VAL A 5 1.73 -38.45 6.90
CA VAL A 5 1.29 -37.96 8.23
C VAL A 5 2.19 -38.51 9.34
N LYS A 6 3.51 -38.30 9.25
CA LYS A 6 4.49 -38.42 10.35
C LYS A 6 5.82 -37.77 9.92
N PHE A 7 5.93 -36.44 9.95
CA PHE A 7 7.24 -35.79 9.80
C PHE A 7 7.35 -34.45 10.53
N VAL A 8 6.74 -34.31 11.70
CA VAL A 8 7.08 -33.22 12.64
C VAL A 8 6.89 -33.75 14.06
N SER A 9 7.79 -34.61 14.57
CA SER A 9 7.89 -34.78 16.04
C SER A 9 9.08 -35.60 16.58
N VAL A 10 9.95 -36.23 15.78
CA VAL A 10 10.99 -37.12 16.35
C VAL A 10 12.33 -37.00 15.63
N ILE A 11 12.94 -35.81 15.64
CA ILE A 11 14.42 -35.65 15.70
C ILE A 11 14.69 -34.36 16.49
N SER A 12 14.33 -34.38 17.77
CA SER A 12 14.98 -33.54 18.76
C SER A 12 15.72 -34.51 19.67
N LEU A 13 17.00 -34.72 19.39
CA LEU A 13 18.09 -35.08 20.31
C LEU A 13 19.30 -35.51 19.47
N PHE A 14 20.46 -34.95 19.81
CA PHE A 14 21.80 -35.19 19.26
C PHE A 14 22.19 -34.41 18.00
N LEU A 15 22.60 -33.15 18.17
CA LEU A 15 24.03 -32.77 18.16
C LEU A 15 24.15 -31.29 18.55
N SER A 16 24.53 -31.05 19.79
CA SER A 16 25.00 -29.76 20.27
C SER A 16 26.43 -29.54 19.79
N SER A 17 26.59 -28.90 18.64
CA SER A 17 27.73 -28.04 18.29
C SER A 17 27.63 -27.67 16.81
N VAL A 18 27.90 -26.40 16.51
CA VAL A 18 28.06 -25.80 15.18
C VAL A 18 26.78 -25.13 14.65
N LEU A 19 26.85 -23.80 14.59
CA LEU A 19 26.01 -22.86 13.83
C LEU A 19 24.68 -22.39 14.47
N GLY A 20 24.75 -21.26 15.18
CA GLY A 20 23.63 -20.32 15.32
C GLY A 20 23.26 -19.62 14.01
N VAL A 21 23.36 -20.31 12.87
CA VAL A 21 23.17 -19.78 11.51
C VAL A 21 21.83 -20.23 10.90
N GLU A 22 21.19 -21.31 11.38
CA GLU A 22 19.97 -21.83 10.75
C GLU A 22 18.65 -21.13 11.14
N ILE A 23 18.59 -20.37 12.24
CA ILE A 23 17.32 -19.73 12.68
C ILE A 23 17.19 -18.31 12.11
N ILE A 24 18.29 -17.56 12.03
CA ILE A 24 18.28 -16.16 11.57
C ILE A 24 18.10 -16.07 10.05
N GLU A 25 18.73 -16.95 9.27
CA GLU A 25 18.60 -16.96 7.80
C GLU A 25 17.18 -17.34 7.35
N VAL A 26 16.52 -18.27 8.05
CA VAL A 26 15.14 -18.69 7.74
C VAL A 26 14.17 -17.55 8.01
N GLU A 27 14.30 -16.85 9.14
CA GLU A 27 13.43 -15.73 9.49
C GLU A 27 13.60 -14.53 8.53
N GLN A 28 14.83 -14.17 8.15
CA GLN A 28 15.06 -13.16 7.10
C GLN A 28 14.49 -13.58 5.74
N SER A 29 14.62 -14.85 5.34
CA SER A 29 14.07 -15.31 4.06
C SER A 29 12.53 -15.27 3.98
N MET A 30 11.84 -15.38 5.13
CA MET A 30 10.38 -15.43 5.19
C MET A 30 9.71 -14.05 5.26
N PHE A 31 10.44 -13.03 5.70
CA PHE A 31 9.91 -11.67 5.88
C PHE A 31 10.50 -10.65 4.92
N GLY A 32 11.69 -10.88 4.36
CA GLY A 32 12.32 -10.03 3.34
C GLY A 32 13.78 -9.68 3.65
N HIS A 33 14.43 -9.00 2.71
CA HIS A 33 15.84 -8.63 2.82
C HIS A 33 16.02 -7.11 2.67
N GLY A 34 16.77 -6.49 3.59
CA GLY A 34 17.00 -5.04 3.56
C GLY A 34 15.72 -4.22 3.73
N ASP A 35 15.45 -3.31 2.80
CA ASP A 35 14.26 -2.45 2.77
C ASP A 35 13.04 -3.14 2.11
N GLU A 36 13.19 -4.37 1.61
CA GLU A 36 12.11 -5.17 1.02
C GLU A 36 11.46 -6.10 2.05
N CYS A 37 10.14 -6.28 1.94
CA CYS A 37 9.41 -7.28 2.70
C CYS A 37 8.38 -8.02 1.85
N TYR A 38 8.09 -9.27 2.20
CA TYR A 38 7.06 -10.06 1.54
C TYR A 38 5.70 -9.82 2.19
N GLY A 39 4.74 -9.39 1.36
CA GLY A 39 3.34 -9.19 1.72
C GLY A 39 2.57 -10.49 1.92
N THR A 40 1.25 -10.36 2.07
CA THR A 40 0.35 -11.49 2.35
C THR A 40 -0.73 -11.64 1.27
N HIS A 41 -1.47 -12.75 1.30
CA HIS A 41 -2.58 -13.02 0.38
C HIS A 41 -3.66 -13.83 1.10
N VAL A 42 -4.06 -13.37 2.29
CA VAL A 42 -5.07 -14.02 3.14
C VAL A 42 -6.39 -13.24 3.17
N GLY A 43 -6.43 -12.05 2.57
CA GLY A 43 -7.58 -11.16 2.57
C GLY A 43 -7.95 -10.75 3.99
N PHE A 44 -9.19 -11.03 4.38
CA PHE A 44 -9.69 -10.79 5.74
C PHE A 44 -9.37 -11.91 6.73
N GLY A 45 -8.73 -13.01 6.29
CA GLY A 45 -8.36 -14.11 7.17
C GLY A 45 -7.12 -13.80 8.01
N TYR A 46 -7.05 -14.39 9.20
CA TYR A 46 -5.82 -14.44 10.01
C TYR A 46 -5.78 -15.74 10.84
N SER A 47 -4.64 -16.04 11.45
CA SER A 47 -4.48 -17.22 12.31
C SER A 47 -3.78 -16.84 13.63
N GLY A 48 -4.02 -17.66 14.67
CA GLY A 48 -3.49 -17.40 16.01
C GLY A 48 -4.34 -16.44 16.84
N SER A 49 -3.79 -15.94 17.94
CA SER A 49 -4.44 -14.93 18.77
C SER A 49 -4.29 -13.53 18.16
N ALA A 50 -5.07 -12.56 18.64
CA ALA A 50 -4.99 -11.17 18.18
C ALA A 50 -3.59 -10.56 18.44
N GLU A 51 -2.96 -10.93 19.55
CA GLU A 51 -1.59 -10.52 19.90
C GLU A 51 -0.58 -11.11 18.91
N PHE A 52 -0.68 -12.41 18.63
CA PHE A 52 0.21 -13.07 17.69
C PHE A 52 0.09 -12.50 16.27
N HIS A 53 -1.15 -12.20 15.84
CA HIS A 53 -1.41 -11.57 14.56
C HIS A 53 -0.76 -10.19 14.46
N TYR A 54 -0.96 -9.33 15.48
CA TYR A 54 -0.35 -8.01 15.52
C TYR A 54 1.19 -8.07 15.56
N GLU A 55 1.77 -8.96 16.37
CA GLU A 55 3.21 -9.19 16.38
C GLU A 55 3.73 -9.64 15.00
N SER A 56 2.96 -10.47 14.29
CA SER A 56 3.33 -10.94 12.95
C SER A 56 3.32 -9.79 11.93
N LEU A 57 2.38 -8.85 12.03
CA LEU A 57 2.37 -7.63 11.21
C LEU A 57 3.61 -6.76 11.48
N ILE A 58 3.96 -6.56 12.76
CA ILE A 58 5.16 -5.80 13.14
C ILE A 58 6.41 -6.47 12.58
N ARG A 59 6.59 -7.78 12.82
CA ARG A 59 7.79 -8.52 12.35
C ARG A 59 7.94 -8.46 10.84
N ARG A 60 6.82 -8.45 10.11
CA ARG A 60 6.81 -8.41 8.65
C ARG A 60 7.15 -7.04 8.07
N TYR A 61 6.55 -5.97 8.61
CA TYR A 61 6.55 -4.68 7.94
C TYR A 61 7.43 -3.62 8.62
N LYS A 62 7.94 -3.86 9.82
CA LYS A 62 8.84 -2.91 10.50
C LYS A 62 10.16 -2.80 9.75
N GLY A 63 10.52 -1.57 9.35
CA GLY A 63 11.70 -1.30 8.52
C GLY A 63 11.46 -1.46 7.02
N CYS A 64 10.28 -1.94 6.60
CA CYS A 64 10.00 -2.17 5.19
C CYS A 64 9.63 -0.88 4.45
N LYS A 65 10.23 -0.68 3.28
CA LYS A 65 9.87 0.38 2.34
C LYS A 65 9.19 -0.17 1.08
N HIS A 66 9.51 -1.40 0.70
CA HIS A 66 9.02 -2.02 -0.51
C HIS A 66 8.33 -3.35 -0.19
N VAL A 67 7.00 -3.38 -0.29
CA VAL A 67 6.22 -4.59 -0.07
C VAL A 67 6.09 -5.34 -1.39
N GLU A 68 6.74 -6.50 -1.47
CA GLU A 68 6.54 -7.48 -2.54
C GLU A 68 5.32 -8.35 -2.26
N GLY A 69 4.24 -8.10 -2.99
CA GLY A 69 2.92 -8.69 -2.76
C GLY A 69 1.94 -7.67 -2.20
N ASN A 70 0.93 -8.14 -1.47
CA ASN A 70 -0.14 -7.28 -0.98
C ASN A 70 0.14 -6.81 0.45
N LEU A 71 -0.28 -5.60 0.75
CA LEU A 71 -0.29 -5.07 2.12
C LEU A 71 -1.69 -5.27 2.71
N GLU A 72 -1.84 -6.28 3.57
CA GLU A 72 -3.10 -6.56 4.26
C GLU A 72 -2.95 -6.21 5.74
N ILE A 73 -3.59 -5.13 6.17
CA ILE A 73 -3.68 -4.73 7.58
C ILE A 73 -5.12 -4.94 8.02
N THR A 74 -5.35 -6.07 8.67
CA THR A 74 -6.70 -6.52 9.03
C THR A 74 -6.78 -7.05 10.46
N ASN A 75 -8.00 -7.19 10.98
CA ASN A 75 -8.31 -7.86 12.26
C ASN A 75 -7.61 -7.22 13.48
N LEU A 76 -7.61 -5.89 13.56
CA LEU A 76 -7.07 -5.14 14.70
C LEU A 76 -8.23 -4.53 15.49
N GLN A 77 -8.99 -5.38 16.18
CA GLN A 77 -10.22 -5.00 16.89
C GLN A 77 -10.21 -5.37 18.38
N SER A 78 -9.13 -5.96 18.90
CA SER A 78 -9.08 -6.31 20.32
C SER A 78 -8.89 -5.07 21.19
N ASP A 79 -9.82 -4.87 22.11
CA ASP A 79 -9.78 -3.84 23.16
C ASP A 79 -8.67 -4.07 24.20
N GLN A 80 -8.11 -5.28 24.25
CA GLN A 80 -7.02 -5.64 25.16
C GLN A 80 -5.63 -5.24 24.65
N ILE A 81 -5.53 -4.86 23.37
CA ILE A 81 -4.25 -4.57 22.71
C ILE A 81 -4.21 -3.10 22.28
N SER A 82 -3.12 -2.42 22.64
CA SER A 82 -2.82 -1.12 22.06
C SER A 82 -2.01 -1.31 20.79
N TYR A 83 -2.63 -1.01 19.65
CA TYR A 83 -1.99 -1.12 18.34
C TYR A 83 -1.24 0.16 17.98
N ASP A 84 0.09 0.10 17.99
CA ASP A 84 0.96 1.11 17.35
C ASP A 84 1.28 0.67 15.91
N LEU A 85 0.81 1.45 14.94
CA LEU A 85 1.02 1.21 13.51
C LEU A 85 2.05 2.15 12.88
N SER A 86 2.83 2.88 13.69
CA SER A 86 3.86 3.83 13.21
C SER A 86 4.87 3.20 12.25
N PHE A 87 5.13 1.89 12.36
CA PHE A 87 6.02 1.16 11.46
C PHE A 87 5.54 1.17 9.99
N LEU A 88 4.24 1.33 9.73
CA LEU A 88 3.69 1.42 8.37
C LEU A 88 4.12 2.69 7.65
N SER A 89 4.52 3.74 8.39
CA SER A 89 4.93 5.02 7.80
C SER A 89 6.16 4.90 6.92
N GLN A 90 6.96 3.84 7.05
CA GLN A 90 8.16 3.63 6.23
C GLN A 90 7.86 3.07 4.84
N ILE A 91 6.68 2.47 4.64
CA ILE A 91 6.31 1.84 3.38
C ILE A 91 6.14 2.91 2.30
N GLU A 92 6.84 2.75 1.19
CA GLU A 92 6.83 3.65 0.04
C GLU A 92 6.14 3.04 -1.18
N VAL A 93 6.24 1.72 -1.34
CA VAL A 93 5.71 1.00 -2.51
C VAL A 93 5.07 -0.32 -2.08
N VAL A 94 3.91 -0.61 -2.65
CA VAL A 94 3.25 -1.92 -2.56
C VAL A 94 3.06 -2.45 -3.96
N THR A 95 3.60 -3.63 -4.25
CA THR A 95 3.53 -4.18 -5.60
C THR A 95 2.16 -4.78 -5.92
N GLY A 96 1.50 -5.41 -4.96
CA GLY A 96 0.12 -5.89 -5.05
C GLY A 96 -0.91 -4.82 -4.71
N TYR A 97 -2.03 -5.26 -4.14
CA TYR A 97 -3.07 -4.37 -3.62
C TYR A 97 -2.82 -4.00 -2.15
N VAL A 98 -3.58 -3.01 -1.67
CA VAL A 98 -3.66 -2.65 -0.25
C VAL A 98 -5.06 -2.95 0.27
N LEU A 99 -5.14 -3.74 1.34
CA LEU A 99 -6.39 -4.08 2.04
C LEU A 99 -6.31 -3.62 3.50
N LEU A 100 -7.21 -2.72 3.88
CA LEU A 100 -7.37 -2.23 5.25
C LEU A 100 -8.78 -2.56 5.71
N GLY A 101 -8.94 -3.38 6.74
CA GLY A 101 -10.29 -3.66 7.22
C GLY A 101 -10.43 -4.60 8.40
N LEU A 102 -11.60 -4.61 9.02
CA LEU A 102 -11.79 -5.16 10.37
C LEU A 102 -10.83 -4.46 11.34
N LEU A 103 -10.97 -3.13 11.45
CA LEU A 103 -10.07 -2.27 12.23
C LEU A 103 -10.86 -1.44 13.23
N ASP A 104 -10.41 -1.41 14.48
CA ASP A 104 -10.96 -0.55 15.54
C ASP A 104 -9.86 0.38 16.09
N LEU A 105 -9.44 1.33 15.25
CA LEU A 105 -8.35 2.27 15.52
C LEU A 105 -8.59 3.58 14.76
N GLU A 106 -8.06 4.70 15.25
CA GLU A 106 -8.43 6.03 14.71
C GLU A 106 -7.72 6.41 13.40
N SER A 107 -6.50 5.91 13.15
CA SER A 107 -5.71 6.31 11.98
C SER A 107 -4.76 5.23 11.45
N ILE A 108 -4.63 5.14 10.12
CA ILE A 108 -3.61 4.33 9.44
C ILE A 108 -2.50 5.23 8.87
N PRO A 109 -1.26 5.19 9.39
CA PRO A 109 -0.20 6.12 9.03
C PRO A 109 0.67 5.61 7.86
N LEU A 110 0.11 5.49 6.66
CA LEU A 110 0.86 5.13 5.44
C LEU A 110 1.47 6.38 4.78
N THR A 111 2.14 7.21 5.57
CA THR A 111 2.46 8.59 5.20
C THR A 111 3.47 8.73 4.07
N ASN A 112 4.33 7.72 3.85
CA ASN A 112 5.31 7.70 2.76
C ASN A 112 4.90 6.82 1.58
N LEU A 113 3.72 6.18 1.60
CA LEU A 113 3.27 5.32 0.51
C LEU A 113 3.01 6.17 -0.74
N LYS A 114 3.81 5.94 -1.79
CA LYS A 114 3.80 6.70 -3.05
C LYS A 114 3.06 5.97 -4.17
N LEU A 115 3.25 4.65 -4.23
CA LEU A 115 2.82 3.82 -5.36
C LEU A 115 2.18 2.52 -4.87
N ILE A 116 0.95 2.26 -5.33
CA ILE A 116 0.32 0.95 -5.28
C ILE A 116 0.26 0.44 -6.72
N ARG A 117 1.09 -0.54 -7.05
CA ARG A 117 1.18 -1.04 -8.42
C ARG A 117 0.00 -1.94 -8.80
N ALA A 118 -0.63 -2.56 -7.79
CA ALA A 118 -1.80 -3.42 -7.95
C ALA A 118 -1.57 -4.52 -8.99
N ASP A 119 -0.42 -5.19 -8.87
CA ASP A 119 -0.04 -6.21 -9.83
C ASP A 119 -1.00 -7.41 -9.82
N ASN A 120 -1.39 -7.75 -8.60
CA ASN A 120 -2.57 -8.51 -8.29
C ASN A 120 -3.55 -7.54 -7.62
N MET A 121 -4.84 -7.69 -7.94
CA MET A 121 -5.90 -6.84 -7.42
C MET A 121 -6.79 -7.64 -6.47
N PHE A 122 -7.42 -6.97 -5.52
CA PHE A 122 -8.41 -7.60 -4.65
C PHE A 122 -9.74 -7.68 -5.40
N ASN A 123 -10.17 -8.89 -5.74
CA ASN A 123 -11.43 -9.11 -6.42
C ASN A 123 -12.57 -9.25 -5.40
N ILE A 124 -13.53 -8.34 -5.44
CA ILE A 124 -14.74 -8.40 -4.59
C ILE A 124 -15.93 -7.81 -5.33
N MET A 125 -17.10 -8.45 -5.19
CA MET A 125 -18.33 -8.07 -5.91
C MET A 125 -18.17 -8.02 -7.44
N GLY A 126 -17.26 -8.82 -8.00
CA GLY A 126 -17.03 -8.90 -9.45
C GLY A 126 -16.15 -7.79 -10.01
N GLU A 127 -15.58 -6.94 -9.16
CA GLU A 127 -14.71 -5.83 -9.54
C GLU A 127 -13.31 -6.00 -8.93
N ASP A 128 -12.30 -5.47 -9.62
CA ASP A 128 -10.90 -5.51 -9.20
C ASP A 128 -10.45 -4.19 -8.57
N TYR A 129 -9.88 -4.28 -7.37
CA TYR A 129 -9.48 -3.12 -6.59
C TYR A 129 -7.97 -3.13 -6.28
N GLY A 130 -7.33 -1.97 -6.46
CA GLY A 130 -5.96 -1.73 -6.00
C GLY A 130 -5.89 -1.30 -4.53
N LEU A 131 -6.96 -0.67 -4.03
CA LEU A 131 -7.10 -0.27 -2.63
C LEU A 131 -8.52 -0.60 -2.13
N VAL A 132 -8.60 -1.30 -1.01
CA VAL A 132 -9.85 -1.61 -0.31
C VAL A 132 -9.76 -1.16 1.13
N VAL A 133 -10.73 -0.37 1.57
CA VAL A 133 -10.87 0.06 2.96
C VAL A 133 -12.28 -0.28 3.42
N ALA A 134 -12.41 -1.28 4.29
CA ALA A 134 -13.72 -1.77 4.67
C ALA A 134 -13.87 -2.26 6.12
N PHE A 135 -15.05 -2.09 6.69
CA PHE A 135 -15.40 -2.56 8.05
C PHE A 135 -14.43 -1.99 9.10
N THR A 136 -14.40 -0.67 9.22
CA THR A 136 -13.46 0.05 10.10
C THR A 136 -14.14 0.73 11.29
N ASP A 137 -15.27 0.18 11.73
CA ASP A 137 -15.98 0.54 12.95
C ASP A 137 -16.00 -0.60 13.96
N SER A 138 -16.12 -0.22 15.24
CA SER A 138 -16.26 -1.19 16.33
C SER A 138 -17.58 -1.95 16.19
N THR A 139 -17.52 -3.27 16.33
CA THR A 139 -18.72 -4.14 16.35
C THR A 139 -19.41 -4.19 17.71
N GLY A 140 -18.94 -3.41 18.70
CA GLY A 140 -19.44 -3.38 20.08
C GLY A 140 -20.48 -2.27 20.36
N GLU A 141 -20.86 -2.12 21.64
CA GLU A 141 -21.82 -1.08 22.07
C GLU A 141 -21.30 0.36 21.88
N ASN A 142 -19.99 0.53 21.68
CA ASN A 142 -19.33 1.82 21.53
C ASN A 142 -19.28 2.28 20.06
N GLN A 143 -20.36 2.90 19.58
CA GLN A 143 -20.47 3.49 18.22
C GLN A 143 -19.53 4.69 17.95
N HIS A 144 -18.50 4.90 18.77
CA HIS A 144 -17.60 6.06 18.71
C HIS A 144 -16.15 5.69 18.39
N GLN A 145 -15.83 4.40 18.28
CA GLN A 145 -14.50 3.91 17.93
C GLN A 145 -14.49 3.35 16.50
N GLY A 146 -13.38 3.60 15.80
CA GLY A 146 -13.21 3.28 14.39
C GLY A 146 -12.32 4.27 13.65
N LEU A 147 -12.03 3.96 12.39
CA LEU A 147 -11.10 4.71 11.55
C LEU A 147 -11.64 6.09 11.20
N ARG A 148 -10.86 7.12 11.53
CA ARG A 148 -11.18 8.53 11.27
C ARG A 148 -10.31 9.11 10.16
N GLU A 149 -9.06 8.68 10.04
CA GLU A 149 -8.12 9.18 9.05
C GLU A 149 -7.34 8.06 8.36
N LEU A 150 -7.32 8.09 7.03
CA LEU A 150 -6.43 7.28 6.20
C LEU A 150 -5.30 8.17 5.67
N GLN A 151 -4.15 8.13 6.32
CA GLN A 151 -3.09 9.12 6.10
C GLN A 151 -2.16 8.70 4.96
N LEU A 152 -2.49 9.16 3.74
CA LEU A 152 -1.77 8.88 2.50
C LEU A 152 -1.22 10.13 1.76
N PRO A 153 -0.63 11.14 2.45
CA PRO A 153 -0.18 12.39 1.81
C PRO A 153 0.85 12.21 0.70
N ALA A 154 1.65 11.13 0.71
CA ALA A 154 2.61 10.82 -0.34
C ALA A 154 2.03 10.04 -1.53
N LEU A 155 0.79 9.54 -1.45
CA LEU A 155 0.24 8.69 -2.51
C LEU A 155 0.02 9.49 -3.79
N ARG A 156 0.60 9.01 -4.88
CA ARG A 156 0.52 9.64 -6.21
C ARG A 156 -0.05 8.71 -7.27
N GLU A 157 0.08 7.40 -7.10
CA GLU A 157 -0.41 6.45 -8.08
C GLU A 157 -0.94 5.15 -7.50
N ILE A 158 -2.11 4.75 -8.00
CA ILE A 158 -2.60 3.37 -7.99
C ILE A 158 -2.65 2.92 -9.45
N SER A 159 -1.70 2.11 -9.88
CA SER A 159 -1.50 1.87 -11.33
C SER A 159 -2.60 1.02 -11.96
N ARG A 160 -3.30 0.18 -11.19
CA ARG A 160 -4.38 -0.69 -11.67
C ARG A 160 -5.47 -0.87 -10.63
N GLY A 161 -6.66 -1.21 -11.11
CA GLY A 161 -7.82 -1.47 -10.27
C GLY A 161 -8.48 -0.20 -9.74
N ARG A 162 -9.69 -0.37 -9.22
CA ARG A 162 -10.50 0.68 -8.60
C ARG A 162 -10.13 0.85 -7.13
N VAL A 163 -10.79 1.80 -6.46
CA VAL A 163 -10.71 1.99 -5.01
C VAL A 163 -12.07 1.68 -4.39
N LEU A 164 -12.10 0.90 -3.30
CA LEU A 164 -13.33 0.59 -2.56
C LEU A 164 -13.30 1.19 -1.16
N PHE A 165 -14.37 1.92 -0.81
CA PHE A 165 -14.68 2.27 0.57
C PHE A 165 -16.05 1.70 0.94
N MET A 166 -16.15 0.93 2.03
CA MET A 166 -17.40 0.30 2.46
C MET A 166 -17.42 0.13 3.98
N GLN A 167 -18.50 0.51 4.68
CA GLN A 167 -18.62 0.35 6.13
C GLN A 167 -17.46 0.99 6.91
N ASN A 168 -17.25 2.29 6.67
CA ASN A 168 -16.30 3.15 7.39
C ASN A 168 -17.03 4.40 7.92
N PRO A 169 -18.02 4.27 8.80
CA PRO A 169 -18.93 5.36 9.16
C PRO A 169 -18.26 6.56 9.84
N LEU A 170 -17.05 6.40 10.39
CA LEU A 170 -16.29 7.46 11.06
C LEU A 170 -15.17 8.08 10.19
N LEU A 171 -14.91 7.53 9.00
CA LEU A 171 -13.79 7.91 8.15
C LEU A 171 -14.04 9.28 7.50
N ASN A 172 -13.08 10.19 7.62
CA ASN A 172 -13.19 11.56 7.12
C ASN A 172 -12.25 11.78 5.93
N PHE A 173 -12.42 12.93 5.26
CA PHE A 173 -11.53 13.50 4.24
C PHE A 173 -11.42 12.75 2.90
N VAL A 174 -11.68 11.44 2.84
CA VAL A 174 -11.53 10.63 1.61
C VAL A 174 -12.43 11.10 0.45
N ASN A 175 -13.54 11.77 0.77
CA ASN A 175 -14.44 12.40 -0.20
C ASN A 175 -13.87 13.70 -0.80
N THR A 176 -12.85 14.29 -0.17
CA THR A 176 -12.20 15.51 -0.66
C THR A 176 -11.16 15.22 -1.73
N ILE A 177 -10.59 14.00 -1.76
CA ILE A 177 -9.44 13.59 -2.58
C ILE A 177 -9.74 13.63 -4.09
N ALA A 178 -8.80 14.16 -4.86
CA ALA A 178 -8.79 14.10 -6.32
C ALA A 178 -8.31 12.71 -6.76
N TRP A 179 -9.22 11.75 -6.83
CA TRP A 179 -8.88 10.36 -7.14
C TRP A 179 -8.47 10.13 -8.60
N ASN A 180 -8.99 10.94 -9.53
CA ASN A 180 -8.65 10.87 -10.96
C ASN A 180 -7.17 11.15 -11.25
N VAL A 181 -6.47 11.91 -10.39
CA VAL A 181 -5.02 12.11 -10.53
C VAL A 181 -4.19 10.98 -9.91
N ILE A 182 -4.80 10.13 -9.07
CA ILE A 182 -4.15 8.99 -8.42
C ILE A 182 -4.34 7.71 -9.24
N VAL A 183 -5.54 7.50 -9.79
CA VAL A 183 -5.90 6.30 -10.56
C VAL A 183 -6.00 6.68 -12.04
N PRO A 184 -4.89 6.58 -12.81
CA PRO A 184 -4.88 7.03 -14.19
C PRO A 184 -5.73 6.13 -15.08
N GLY A 185 -6.42 6.72 -16.06
CA GLY A 185 -7.14 6.00 -17.11
C GLY A 185 -8.47 5.35 -16.69
N ILE A 186 -8.96 5.59 -15.47
CA ILE A 186 -10.25 5.08 -15.00
C ILE A 186 -11.16 6.25 -14.64
N ASP A 187 -12.28 6.36 -15.36
CA ASP A 187 -13.34 7.30 -15.02
C ASP A 187 -14.03 6.89 -13.71
N ASN A 188 -14.24 7.86 -12.83
CA ASN A 188 -14.83 7.67 -11.49
C ASN A 188 -14.20 6.47 -10.77
N PRO A 189 -12.91 6.51 -10.41
CA PRO A 189 -12.14 5.33 -10.00
C PRO A 189 -12.51 4.78 -8.62
N VAL A 190 -13.40 5.46 -7.88
CA VAL A 190 -13.80 5.08 -6.53
C VAL A 190 -15.21 4.52 -6.53
N THR A 191 -15.36 3.37 -5.87
CA THR A 191 -16.64 2.79 -5.49
C THR A 191 -16.91 3.13 -4.02
N TYR A 192 -17.89 4.00 -3.78
CA TYR A 192 -18.40 4.29 -2.43
C TYR A 192 -19.57 3.35 -2.14
N GLY A 193 -19.33 2.32 -1.34
CA GLY A 193 -20.35 1.40 -0.85
C GLY A 193 -21.22 1.98 0.27
N GLN A 194 -22.00 1.12 0.92
CA GLN A 194 -22.79 1.51 2.08
C GLN A 194 -21.88 2.06 3.19
N SER A 195 -22.26 3.18 3.79
CA SER A 195 -21.51 3.82 4.89
C SER A 195 -20.03 4.02 4.60
N ALA A 196 -19.66 4.33 3.34
CA ALA A 196 -18.27 4.35 2.89
C ALA A 196 -17.35 5.34 3.62
N TYR A 197 -17.92 6.44 4.14
CA TYR A 197 -17.25 7.48 4.92
C TYR A 197 -18.28 8.26 5.74
N ASN A 198 -17.81 9.11 6.64
CA ASN A 198 -18.63 9.99 7.46
C ASN A 198 -19.17 11.17 6.64
N THR A 199 -20.44 11.10 6.26
CA THR A 199 -21.13 12.13 5.46
C THR A 199 -21.59 13.34 6.27
N THR A 200 -21.60 13.23 7.61
CA THR A 200 -22.01 14.32 8.52
C THR A 200 -20.83 15.00 9.21
N SER A 201 -19.61 14.65 8.81
CA SER A 201 -18.40 15.23 9.36
C SER A 201 -18.34 16.74 9.15
N VAL A 202 -17.96 17.46 10.21
CA VAL A 202 -17.66 18.89 10.19
C VAL A 202 -16.16 19.16 10.06
N GLU A 203 -15.36 18.10 9.93
CA GLU A 203 -13.92 18.20 9.79
C GLU A 203 -13.54 18.78 8.42
N LEU A 204 -12.63 19.74 8.43
CA LEU A 204 -12.20 20.46 7.23
C LEU A 204 -10.71 20.29 7.01
N CYS A 205 -10.31 20.21 5.73
CA CYS A 205 -8.91 20.30 5.36
C CYS A 205 -8.30 21.63 5.82
N ASP A 206 -7.01 21.57 6.15
CA ASP A 206 -6.23 22.77 6.47
C ASP A 206 -6.29 23.78 5.31
N PRO A 207 -6.42 25.09 5.57
CA PRO A 207 -6.40 26.11 4.53
C PRO A 207 -5.18 26.06 3.60
N LYS A 208 -4.03 25.54 4.07
CA LYS A 208 -2.84 25.37 3.22
C LYS A 208 -2.99 24.29 2.14
N CYS A 209 -4.01 23.43 2.24
CA CYS A 209 -4.30 22.40 1.23
C CYS A 209 -5.11 22.93 0.04
N GLU A 210 -5.38 24.23 0.01
CA GLU A 210 -6.13 24.90 -1.06
C GLU A 210 -5.35 24.88 -2.37
N GLN A 211 -5.92 24.24 -3.38
CA GLN A 211 -5.39 24.12 -4.73
C GLN A 211 -6.52 24.51 -5.70
N GLY A 212 -6.38 25.66 -6.35
CA GLY A 212 -7.48 26.29 -7.08
C GLY A 212 -8.56 26.75 -6.10
N ASN A 213 -9.78 26.25 -6.25
CA ASN A 213 -10.94 26.59 -5.40
C ASN A 213 -11.38 25.43 -4.49
N GLN A 214 -10.56 24.37 -4.35
CA GLN A 214 -10.89 23.18 -3.57
C GLN A 214 -9.71 22.81 -2.66
N ARG A 215 -10.00 22.15 -1.54
CA ARG A 215 -9.00 21.61 -0.62
C ARG A 215 -9.04 20.10 -0.68
N PHE A 216 -7.85 19.50 -0.77
CA PHE A 216 -7.66 18.07 -0.89
C PHE A 216 -6.75 17.60 0.24
N CYS A 217 -7.22 16.72 1.12
CA CYS A 217 -6.41 16.24 2.24
C CYS A 217 -6.77 14.82 2.67
N TRP A 218 -5.82 14.16 3.31
CA TRP A 218 -5.91 12.80 3.84
C TRP A 218 -6.18 12.77 5.35
N GLY A 219 -6.28 13.93 5.99
CA GLY A 219 -6.31 14.07 7.44
C GLY A 219 -6.19 15.53 7.86
N LYS A 220 -6.13 15.76 9.18
CA LYS A 220 -5.97 17.10 9.74
C LYS A 220 -4.57 17.69 9.54
N GLY A 221 -4.53 19.01 9.42
CA GLY A 221 -3.29 19.78 9.40
C GLY A 221 -2.59 19.83 8.04
N PRO A 222 -1.56 20.69 7.93
CA PRO A 222 -0.97 21.05 6.65
C PRO A 222 -0.07 19.96 6.05
N ASN A 223 0.33 18.97 6.84
CA ASN A 223 1.14 17.84 6.36
C ASN A 223 0.30 16.75 5.69
N MET A 224 -1.03 16.87 5.75
CA MET A 224 -1.98 15.90 5.18
C MET A 224 -2.55 16.34 3.83
N CYS A 225 -2.08 17.46 3.28
CA CYS A 225 -2.53 17.92 1.97
C CYS A 225 -2.17 16.90 0.88
N GLN A 226 -3.15 16.58 0.02
CA GLN A 226 -2.86 15.84 -1.20
C GLN A 226 -2.08 16.76 -2.13
N ILE A 227 -0.97 16.30 -2.71
CA ILE A 227 -0.34 17.03 -3.81
C ILE A 227 -1.08 16.66 -5.08
N VAL A 228 -1.73 17.65 -5.71
CA VAL A 228 -2.54 17.45 -6.90
C VAL A 228 -1.82 18.06 -8.09
N HIS A 229 -1.39 17.20 -9.01
CA HIS A 229 -0.93 17.61 -10.33
C HIS A 229 -1.98 17.17 -11.34
N PHE A 230 -2.59 18.13 -12.04
CA PHE A 230 -3.53 17.87 -13.13
C PHE A 230 -2.80 18.02 -14.46
N PRO A 231 -2.07 17.00 -14.94
CA PRO A 231 -1.37 17.13 -16.19
C PRO A 231 -2.39 17.12 -17.35
N VAL A 232 -2.11 17.87 -18.41
CA VAL A 232 -2.92 17.86 -19.63
C VAL A 232 -2.42 16.74 -20.52
N CYS A 233 -3.10 15.60 -20.46
CA CYS A 233 -2.75 14.43 -21.25
C CYS A 233 -3.40 14.49 -22.64
N ASP A 234 -2.68 13.96 -23.62
CA ASP A 234 -3.31 13.55 -24.88
C ASP A 234 -4.32 12.43 -24.58
N GLU A 235 -5.47 12.44 -25.26
CA GLU A 235 -6.52 11.41 -25.07
C GLU A 235 -6.01 9.99 -25.34
N LEU A 236 -4.96 9.85 -26.16
CA LEU A 236 -4.35 8.57 -26.49
C LEU A 236 -3.35 8.07 -25.45
N CYS A 237 -3.05 8.86 -24.40
CA CYS A 237 -2.10 8.43 -23.40
C CYS A 237 -2.66 7.31 -22.53
N PRO A 238 -1.91 6.21 -22.32
CA PRO A 238 -2.34 5.07 -21.52
C PRO A 238 -2.37 5.36 -20.00
N GLY A 239 -2.33 6.64 -19.59
CA GLY A 239 -2.54 7.04 -18.22
C GLY A 239 -1.77 8.30 -17.78
N ARG A 240 -0.46 8.34 -18.03
CA ARG A 240 0.43 9.44 -17.59
C ARG A 240 0.99 10.22 -18.77
N CYS A 241 1.20 11.52 -18.54
CA CYS A 241 1.72 12.46 -19.51
C CYS A 241 2.68 13.46 -18.85
N TYR A 242 3.34 14.29 -19.67
CA TYR A 242 4.31 15.27 -19.18
C TYR A 242 3.67 16.38 -18.36
N ASP A 243 4.53 17.09 -17.62
CA ASP A 243 4.17 18.33 -16.96
C ASP A 243 3.94 19.45 -18.01
N SER A 244 2.75 20.05 -17.95
CA SER A 244 2.16 21.33 -18.44
C SER A 244 2.73 22.09 -19.65
N THR A 245 3.93 21.80 -20.12
CA THR A 245 4.65 22.52 -21.19
C THR A 245 4.67 21.76 -22.50
N ILE A 246 4.55 20.42 -22.47
CA ILE A 246 4.55 19.57 -23.65
C ILE A 246 3.41 18.55 -23.49
N VAL A 247 2.52 18.44 -24.47
CA VAL A 247 1.49 17.39 -24.48
C VAL A 247 2.12 16.13 -25.06
N GLY A 248 2.20 15.07 -24.26
CA GLY A 248 2.75 13.78 -24.70
C GLY A 248 2.75 12.76 -23.58
N CYS A 249 2.83 11.49 -23.97
CA CYS A 249 2.67 10.37 -23.04
C CYS A 249 4.00 9.98 -22.41
N CYS A 250 3.95 9.61 -21.13
CA CYS A 250 5.10 9.02 -20.46
C CYS A 250 5.47 7.66 -21.03
N HIS A 251 6.73 7.27 -20.84
CA HIS A 251 7.14 5.89 -21.08
C HIS A 251 6.29 4.92 -20.22
N PRO A 252 5.90 3.73 -20.72
CA PRO A 252 5.13 2.74 -19.95
C PRO A 252 5.80 2.24 -18.66
N GLU A 253 7.11 2.43 -18.54
CA GLU A 253 7.92 2.09 -17.37
C GLU A 253 7.92 3.20 -16.30
N CYS A 254 7.31 4.35 -16.58
CA CYS A 254 7.13 5.42 -15.61
C CYS A 254 5.89 5.21 -14.76
N ALA A 255 6.00 5.54 -13.48
CA ALA A 255 4.89 5.79 -12.57
C ALA A 255 4.92 7.26 -12.12
N VAL A 256 3.80 7.74 -11.58
CA VAL A 256 3.56 9.09 -11.05
C VAL A 256 3.55 10.19 -12.11
N GLY A 257 4.51 10.19 -13.03
CA GLY A 257 4.66 11.17 -14.09
C GLY A 257 6.05 11.11 -14.72
N CYS A 258 6.33 12.02 -15.64
CA CYS A 258 7.62 12.11 -16.32
C CYS A 258 7.84 13.52 -16.87
N THR A 259 9.09 13.81 -17.24
CA THR A 259 9.50 15.06 -17.87
C THR A 259 9.64 14.95 -19.39
N GLY A 260 9.58 13.73 -19.93
CA GLY A 260 9.70 13.42 -21.36
C GLY A 260 9.36 11.95 -21.67
N PRO A 261 9.40 11.55 -22.96
CA PRO A 261 8.95 10.23 -23.42
C PRO A 261 9.86 9.08 -23.02
N SER A 262 11.10 9.38 -22.65
CA SER A 262 12.11 8.36 -22.38
C SER A 262 11.88 7.68 -21.04
N ASN A 263 12.26 6.41 -20.93
CA ASN A 263 12.32 5.70 -19.66
C ASN A 263 13.41 6.24 -18.69
N THR A 264 14.25 7.18 -19.13
CA THR A 264 15.19 7.93 -18.28
C THR A 264 14.60 9.20 -17.69
N GLU A 265 13.41 9.60 -18.12
CA GLU A 265 12.77 10.88 -17.78
C GLU A 265 11.59 10.70 -16.82
N CYS A 266 11.42 9.49 -16.28
CA CYS A 266 10.38 9.17 -15.31
C CYS A 266 10.62 9.89 -13.97
N THR A 267 9.53 10.36 -13.36
CA THR A 267 9.55 10.86 -11.97
C THR A 267 9.80 9.72 -10.99
N MET A 268 9.21 8.56 -11.26
CA MET A 268 9.41 7.32 -10.51
C MET A 268 9.36 6.14 -11.47
N CYS A 269 10.18 5.12 -11.24
CA CYS A 269 10.09 3.88 -12.00
C CYS A 269 8.91 3.04 -11.51
N LYS A 270 8.14 2.48 -12.45
CA LYS A 270 7.01 1.62 -12.15
C LYS A 270 7.44 0.27 -11.57
N TYR A 271 8.55 -0.29 -12.06
CA TYR A 271 9.10 -1.56 -11.60
C TYR A 271 10.49 -1.33 -11.01
N PHE A 272 11.53 -1.30 -11.85
CA PHE A 272 12.92 -1.18 -11.41
C PHE A 272 13.65 -0.04 -12.11
N LYS A 273 14.75 0.41 -11.52
CA LYS A 273 15.69 1.38 -12.02
C LYS A 273 17.05 0.70 -12.23
N SER A 274 17.61 0.84 -13.42
CA SER A 274 18.96 0.36 -13.77
C SER A 274 19.67 1.45 -14.55
N ASN A 275 20.83 1.92 -14.07
CA ASN A 275 21.64 2.94 -14.75
C ASN A 275 20.82 4.19 -15.18
N ASN A 276 19.96 4.66 -14.28
CA ASN A 276 19.05 5.79 -14.50
C ASN A 276 17.95 5.58 -15.56
N MET A 277 17.74 4.35 -16.02
CA MET A 277 16.63 3.94 -16.87
C MET A 277 15.61 3.15 -16.05
N CYS A 278 14.33 3.42 -16.25
CA CYS A 278 13.27 2.56 -15.74
C CYS A 278 13.10 1.33 -16.65
N VAL A 279 13.10 0.15 -16.03
CA VAL A 279 13.06 -1.14 -16.70
C VAL A 279 12.07 -2.07 -16.01
N SER A 280 11.44 -2.96 -16.79
CA SER A 280 10.47 -3.94 -16.29
C SER A 280 11.12 -5.09 -15.51
N SER A 281 12.42 -5.34 -15.71
CA SER A 281 13.19 -6.33 -14.98
C SER A 281 14.67 -5.98 -14.95
N CYS A 282 15.37 -6.36 -13.88
CA CYS A 282 16.81 -6.17 -13.79
C CYS A 282 17.56 -7.08 -14.79
N PRO A 283 18.63 -6.59 -15.46
CA PRO A 283 19.45 -7.39 -16.36
C PRO A 283 19.99 -8.66 -15.67
N GLY A 284 19.56 -9.82 -16.18
CA GLY A 284 19.91 -11.11 -15.61
C GLY A 284 21.41 -11.41 -15.67
N GLY A 285 21.95 -12.01 -14.61
CA GLY A 285 23.35 -12.43 -14.52
C GLY A 285 24.36 -11.30 -14.25
N VAL A 286 23.91 -10.04 -14.20
CA VAL A 286 24.77 -8.87 -13.97
C VAL A 286 24.36 -8.10 -12.72
N SER A 287 23.07 -8.13 -12.34
CA SER A 287 22.54 -7.34 -11.23
C SER A 287 21.62 -8.13 -10.30
N VAL A 288 21.56 -7.69 -9.03
CA VAL A 288 20.63 -8.16 -7.99
C VAL A 288 19.62 -7.05 -7.65
N ARG A 289 18.46 -7.46 -7.13
CA ARG A 289 17.38 -6.53 -6.74
C ARG A 289 17.59 -6.02 -5.33
N ASN A 290 17.31 -4.73 -5.12
CA ASN A 290 17.13 -4.13 -3.81
C ASN A 290 16.09 -3.02 -3.88
N GLY A 291 14.89 -3.31 -3.41
CA GLY A 291 13.67 -2.57 -3.69
C GLY A 291 13.45 -2.43 -5.19
N GLN A 292 13.31 -1.18 -5.62
CA GLN A 292 13.19 -0.84 -7.04
C GLN A 292 14.55 -0.64 -7.74
N GLU A 293 15.69 -0.84 -7.09
CA GLU A 293 17.00 -0.63 -7.71
C GLU A 293 17.61 -1.96 -8.20
N CYS A 294 18.21 -1.93 -9.39
CA CYS A 294 19.07 -2.99 -9.90
C CYS A 294 20.52 -2.65 -9.56
N ILE A 295 21.13 -3.43 -8.68
CA ILE A 295 22.50 -3.21 -8.22
C ILE A 295 23.41 -4.21 -8.96
N ASP A 296 24.43 -3.71 -9.65
CA ASP A 296 25.43 -4.56 -10.30
C ASP A 296 26.20 -5.41 -9.26
N ASN A 297 26.49 -6.66 -9.61
CA ASN A 297 27.23 -7.62 -8.76
C ASN A 297 28.71 -7.29 -8.62
#